data_AF-A0A9P9MHK5-F1
#
_entry.id   AF-A0A9P9MHK5-F1
#
_cell.length_a   1.000
_cell.length_b   1.000
_cell.length_c   1.000
_cell.angle_alpha   90.00
_cell.angle_beta   90.00
_cell.angle_gamma   90.00
#
_symmetry.space_group_name_H-M   'P 1'
#
loop_
_entity.id
_entity.type
_entity.pdbx_description
1 polymer ?
#
loop_
_entity_poly.entity_id
_entity_poly.type
_entity_poly.pdbx_seq_one_letter_code
_entity_poly.pdbx_strand_id
1 'polypeptide(L)'
;MFPSSFIQLATVAFLLASPTLALPADLVEDTFVTVNNGPLRSPDGTCGGNNAYTCSGTNYGPCCSSYNFCGNLTSHCLASHGCQPQFGTCITPSAVITPSLDGLCGLATATTCSVGPWEGACCSNYGFCGFNSTFCLLSQGCQPAFGSCTQISPFGTCGGTTNYVCTDSAFGPCCSETGYCGSTPSYCGLRCQGHAGLCLAPSADGTCGWERGYTCLGSGFGECCSGSGWCGKSAAHCSVKAGCQEGSLSNPHLGVCNLP
;
A
#
# COMPACT_ATOMS: atom_id res chain seq x y z
N MET A 1 -70.39 -33.69 56.38
CA MET A 1 -69.57 -34.71 57.04
C MET A 1 -68.18 -34.10 57.24
N PHE A 2 -67.92 -33.60 58.44
CA PHE A 2 -66.60 -33.20 58.97
C PHE A 2 -65.77 -34.48 59.21
N PRO A 3 -64.42 -34.48 59.28
CA PRO A 3 -63.71 -33.57 60.18
C PRO A 3 -62.37 -32.97 59.74
N SER A 4 -62.12 -31.85 60.40
CA SER A 4 -60.85 -31.19 60.64
C SER A 4 -59.96 -32.02 61.57
N SER A 5 -58.65 -32.02 61.34
CA SER A 5 -57.65 -32.39 62.37
C SER A 5 -56.43 -31.49 62.27
N PHE A 6 -56.19 -30.78 63.38
CA PHE A 6 -54.98 -30.03 63.74
C PHE A 6 -53.81 -31.00 64.00
N ILE A 7 -52.54 -30.54 63.96
CA ILE A 7 -51.51 -30.80 64.98
C ILE A 7 -50.18 -30.06 64.70
N GLN A 8 -49.80 -29.31 65.74
CA GLN A 8 -48.49 -28.91 66.28
C GLN A 8 -47.42 -28.14 65.47
N LEU A 9 -47.28 -26.89 65.93
CA LEU A 9 -46.04 -26.14 66.13
C LEU A 9 -44.93 -27.01 66.76
N ALA A 10 -43.78 -27.08 66.12
CA ALA A 10 -42.51 -27.40 66.76
C ALA A 10 -41.52 -26.29 66.42
N THR A 11 -41.33 -25.39 67.39
CA THR A 11 -40.23 -24.42 67.43
C THR A 11 -38.91 -25.16 67.57
N VAL A 12 -38.09 -25.16 66.52
CA VAL A 12 -36.68 -25.53 66.62
C VAL A 12 -35.87 -24.23 66.60
N ALA A 13 -35.51 -23.76 67.78
CA ALA A 13 -34.48 -22.75 67.96
C ALA A 13 -33.12 -23.41 67.67
N PHE A 14 -32.51 -23.10 66.53
CA PHE A 14 -31.11 -23.45 66.27
C PHE A 14 -30.23 -22.25 66.62
N LEU A 15 -29.46 -22.40 67.69
CA LEU A 15 -28.48 -21.47 68.17
C LEU A 15 -27.27 -21.40 67.21
N LEU A 16 -26.87 -20.17 66.92
CA LEU A 16 -25.49 -19.68 66.76
C LEU A 16 -24.47 -20.60 66.06
N ALA A 17 -24.09 -20.22 64.84
CA ALA A 17 -22.68 -19.95 64.51
C ALA A 17 -22.65 -19.23 63.16
N SER A 18 -22.13 -18.00 63.15
CA SER A 18 -21.68 -17.35 61.93
C SER A 18 -20.35 -17.98 61.52
N PRO A 19 -20.21 -18.66 60.37
CA PRO A 19 -18.91 -18.79 59.76
C PRO A 19 -18.72 -17.56 58.89
N THR A 20 -18.02 -16.57 59.44
CA THR A 20 -17.26 -15.62 58.63
C THR A 20 -16.32 -16.45 57.75
N LEU A 21 -16.71 -16.71 56.51
CA LEU A 21 -15.76 -17.05 55.46
C LEU A 21 -15.00 -15.75 55.11
N ALA A 22 -14.05 -15.41 55.97
CA ALA A 22 -12.90 -14.63 55.57
C ALA A 22 -12.05 -15.56 54.69
N LEU A 23 -12.12 -15.35 53.38
CA LEU A 23 -11.14 -15.89 52.45
C LEU A 23 -9.80 -15.19 52.74
N PRO A 24 -8.68 -15.92 52.71
CA PRO A 24 -7.37 -15.36 53.00
C PRO A 24 -7.02 -14.27 51.99
N ALA A 25 -6.80 -13.07 52.51
CA ALA A 25 -6.01 -12.07 51.83
C ALA A 25 -4.55 -12.52 51.90
N ASP A 26 -4.10 -13.24 50.88
CA ASP A 26 -2.69 -13.40 50.58
C ASP A 26 -2.46 -13.22 49.07
N LEU A 27 -1.97 -12.02 48.77
CA LEU A 27 -0.76 -11.80 47.99
C LEU A 27 -0.73 -12.43 46.58
N VAL A 28 -1.37 -11.75 45.63
CA VAL A 28 -0.59 -10.94 44.68
C VAL A 28 -1.35 -9.63 44.54
N GLU A 29 -0.88 -8.60 45.27
CA GLU A 29 -0.86 -7.28 44.69
C GLU A 29 -0.37 -7.48 43.25
N ASP A 30 -1.24 -7.34 42.25
CA ASP A 30 -0.73 -6.90 40.96
C ASP A 30 -0.21 -5.51 41.27
N THR A 31 1.03 -5.53 41.75
CA THR A 31 1.91 -4.42 41.79
C THR A 31 1.74 -3.84 40.40
N PHE A 32 0.98 -2.75 40.34
CA PHE A 32 1.28 -1.68 39.42
C PHE A 32 2.67 -1.16 39.84
N VAL A 33 3.67 -2.03 39.68
CA VAL A 33 5.02 -1.62 39.36
C VAL A 33 4.76 -0.87 38.08
N THR A 34 4.80 0.45 38.18
CA THR A 34 5.29 1.28 37.11
C THR A 34 6.71 0.81 36.81
N VAL A 35 6.86 -0.39 36.23
CA VAL A 35 7.98 -0.63 35.35
C VAL A 35 7.66 0.29 34.20
N ASN A 36 8.58 1.20 33.91
CA ASN A 36 8.56 2.01 32.72
C ASN A 36 8.72 1.09 31.48
N ASN A 37 7.77 0.17 31.28
CA ASN A 37 7.70 -0.70 30.14
C ASN A 37 6.81 0.03 29.15
N GLY A 38 7.42 0.46 28.05
CA GLY A 38 6.71 1.08 26.95
C GLY A 38 5.58 0.20 26.41
N PRO A 39 4.86 0.70 25.40
CA PRO A 39 3.68 0.04 24.85
C PRO A 39 3.94 -1.43 24.45
N LEU A 40 2.97 -2.30 24.74
CA LEU A 40 3.06 -3.75 24.50
C LEU A 40 3.04 -4.08 23.00
N ARG A 41 3.80 -5.06 22.53
CA ARG A 41 3.78 -5.42 21.10
C ARG A 41 2.40 -5.87 20.65
N SER A 42 1.95 -5.36 19.50
CA SER A 42 0.65 -5.67 18.92
C SER A 42 0.51 -7.18 18.64
N PRO A 43 -0.51 -7.85 19.20
CA PRO A 43 -0.78 -9.26 18.93
C PRO A 43 -1.53 -9.49 17.61
N ASP A 44 -2.31 -8.52 17.15
CA ASP A 44 -3.32 -8.66 16.08
C ASP A 44 -3.22 -7.60 14.98
N GLY A 45 -2.22 -6.73 15.04
CA GLY A 45 -2.05 -5.61 14.11
C GLY A 45 -2.76 -4.33 14.54
N THR A 46 -3.46 -4.30 15.68
CA THR A 46 -3.97 -3.05 16.28
C THR A 46 -2.90 -2.33 17.10
N CYS A 47 -2.95 -1.01 17.15
CA CYS A 47 -1.96 -0.19 17.86
C CYS A 47 -2.59 1.06 18.47
N GLY A 48 -1.93 1.64 19.48
CA GLY A 48 -2.49 2.78 20.22
C GLY A 48 -3.77 2.45 20.98
N GLY A 49 -4.63 3.47 21.16
CA GLY A 49 -5.90 3.36 21.88
C GLY A 49 -5.78 2.95 23.37
N ASN A 50 -6.85 2.40 23.94
CA ASN A 50 -6.91 2.00 25.37
C ASN A 50 -5.95 0.87 25.73
N ASN A 51 -5.55 0.05 24.74
CA ASN A 51 -4.65 -1.09 24.95
C ASN A 51 -3.17 -0.70 24.86
N ALA A 52 -2.87 0.52 24.38
CA ALA A 52 -1.52 1.05 24.23
C ALA A 52 -0.56 0.06 23.53
N TYR A 53 -1.01 -0.59 22.44
CA TYR A 53 -0.16 -1.51 21.70
C TYR A 53 0.82 -0.77 20.77
N THR A 54 2.04 -1.30 20.62
CA THR A 54 3.06 -0.82 19.68
C THR A 54 3.23 -1.75 18.49
N CYS A 55 3.49 -1.16 17.34
CA CYS A 55 3.84 -1.85 16.11
C CYS A 55 5.33 -2.23 16.03
N SER A 56 6.17 -1.64 16.88
CA SER A 56 7.62 -1.87 16.86
C SER A 56 7.99 -3.32 17.19
N GLY A 57 8.69 -3.98 16.28
CA GLY A 57 9.12 -5.38 16.43
C GLY A 57 8.02 -6.40 16.16
N THR A 58 6.97 -6.03 15.43
CA THR A 58 5.91 -6.92 14.95
C THR A 58 6.03 -7.16 13.44
N ASN A 59 5.35 -8.19 12.92
CA ASN A 59 5.33 -8.49 11.49
C ASN A 59 4.25 -7.69 10.72
N TYR A 60 3.45 -6.88 11.41
CA TYR A 60 2.36 -6.09 10.82
C TYR A 60 2.84 -4.77 10.20
N GLY A 61 4.13 -4.44 10.37
CA GLY A 61 4.73 -3.18 9.95
C GLY A 61 5.02 -2.26 11.14
N PRO A 62 6.00 -1.35 11.05
CA PRO A 62 6.54 -0.64 12.21
C PRO A 62 5.72 0.59 12.63
N CYS A 63 4.76 1.03 11.82
CA CYS A 63 4.08 2.32 11.98
C CYS A 63 2.65 2.12 12.48
N CYS A 64 2.24 2.94 13.46
CA CYS A 64 0.86 2.97 13.93
C CYS A 64 0.10 4.10 13.25
N SER A 65 -0.91 3.79 12.44
CA SER A 65 -1.69 4.80 11.72
C SER A 65 -2.63 5.61 12.62
N SER A 66 -3.20 6.69 12.10
CA SER A 66 -4.28 7.44 12.74
C SER A 66 -5.54 6.61 12.99
N TYR A 67 -5.69 5.47 12.33
CA TYR A 67 -6.81 4.54 12.49
C TYR A 67 -6.53 3.40 13.46
N ASN A 68 -5.44 3.45 14.24
CA ASN A 68 -5.07 2.43 15.24
C ASN A 68 -4.69 1.06 14.64
N PHE A 69 -4.07 1.06 13.45
CA PHE A 69 -3.57 -0.17 12.80
C PHE A 69 -2.10 -0.06 12.39
N CYS A 70 -1.37 -1.15 12.62
CA CYS A 70 0.00 -1.33 12.19
C CYS A 70 0.10 -1.46 10.67
N GLY A 71 1.14 -0.87 10.11
CA GLY A 71 1.44 -0.94 8.69
C GLY A 71 2.81 -0.36 8.37
N ASN A 72 3.16 -0.39 7.09
CA ASN A 72 4.43 0.12 6.57
C ASN A 72 4.26 1.06 5.36
N LEU A 73 3.01 1.35 4.97
CA LEU A 73 2.71 2.30 3.90
C LEU A 73 2.92 3.74 4.38
N THR A 74 3.13 4.65 3.44
CA THR A 74 3.24 6.10 3.71
C THR A 74 2.04 6.64 4.48
N SER A 75 0.82 6.15 4.20
CA SER A 75 -0.39 6.49 4.94
C SER A 75 -0.37 6.06 6.42
N HIS A 76 0.37 5.00 6.77
CA HIS A 76 0.56 4.57 8.16
C HIS A 76 1.72 5.28 8.84
N CYS A 77 2.80 5.55 8.10
CA CYS A 77 4.06 6.01 8.66
C CYS A 77 4.21 7.53 8.71
N LEU A 78 3.58 8.29 7.82
CA LEU A 78 3.75 9.74 7.79
C LEU A 78 3.07 10.40 8.99
N ALA A 79 3.82 11.22 9.72
CA ALA A 79 3.27 12.05 10.78
C ALA A 79 2.18 13.00 10.26
N SER A 80 2.29 13.48 9.01
CA SER A 80 1.25 14.28 8.34
C SER A 80 -0.05 13.52 8.06
N HIS A 81 -0.02 12.18 8.02
CA HIS A 81 -1.20 11.32 7.89
C HIS A 81 -1.67 10.79 9.26
N GLY A 82 -1.15 11.37 10.35
CA GLY A 82 -1.55 11.07 11.72
C GLY A 82 -0.95 9.77 12.27
N CYS A 83 0.23 9.36 11.79
CA CYS A 83 1.00 8.31 12.45
C CYS A 83 1.21 8.65 13.94
N GLN A 84 1.04 7.66 14.82
CA GLN A 84 1.12 7.81 16.28
C GLN A 84 2.54 7.49 16.80
N PRO A 85 3.40 8.48 17.08
CA PRO A 85 4.81 8.26 17.38
C PRO A 85 5.08 7.57 18.72
N GLN A 86 4.07 7.53 19.60
CA GLN A 86 4.15 6.78 20.86
C GLN A 86 3.99 5.27 20.64
N PHE A 87 3.34 4.85 19.55
CA PHE A 87 2.92 3.46 19.31
C PHE A 87 3.53 2.85 18.04
N GLY A 88 4.41 3.58 17.35
CA GLY A 88 5.10 3.10 16.17
C GLY A 88 6.18 4.08 15.70
N THR A 89 6.95 3.66 14.70
CA THR A 89 8.01 4.46 14.12
C THR A 89 7.45 5.38 13.05
N CYS A 90 7.14 6.63 13.43
CA CYS A 90 6.64 7.62 12.49
C CYS A 90 7.75 8.35 11.75
N ILE A 91 7.46 8.65 10.49
CA ILE A 91 8.27 9.49 9.62
C ILE A 91 7.71 10.90 9.74
N THR A 92 8.43 11.77 10.46
CA THR A 92 8.28 13.21 10.34
C THR A 92 9.24 13.67 9.25
N PRO A 93 8.80 14.02 8.04
CA PRO A 93 9.68 14.68 7.08
C PRO A 93 10.07 16.03 7.67
N SER A 94 11.22 16.07 8.35
CA SER A 94 11.83 17.29 8.89
C SER A 94 12.68 18.02 7.84
N ALA A 95 12.57 17.61 6.58
CA ALA A 95 13.09 18.30 5.42
C ALA A 95 11.91 18.57 4.49
N VAL A 96 11.76 19.81 4.03
CA VAL A 96 10.90 20.13 2.88
C VAL A 96 11.41 19.27 1.73
N ILE A 97 10.65 18.25 1.34
CA ILE A 97 11.05 17.39 0.23
C ILE A 97 10.86 18.20 -1.05
N THR A 98 11.94 18.43 -1.79
CA THR A 98 11.92 19.23 -3.02
C THR A 98 11.88 18.34 -4.27
N PRO A 99 11.31 18.82 -5.39
CA PRO A 99 11.41 18.12 -6.68
C PRO A 99 12.87 17.91 -7.07
N SER A 100 13.19 16.70 -7.51
CA SER A 100 14.47 16.40 -8.14
C SER A 100 14.61 17.13 -9.47
N LEU A 101 15.76 17.76 -9.73
CA LEU A 101 16.07 18.41 -11.00
C LEU A 101 17.14 17.66 -11.80
N ASP A 102 17.95 16.85 -11.11
CA ASP A 102 19.10 16.13 -11.64
C ASP A 102 18.91 14.60 -11.62
N GLY A 103 17.76 14.13 -11.14
CA GLY A 103 17.42 12.71 -11.04
C GLY A 103 17.90 12.06 -9.74
N LEU A 104 18.47 12.81 -8.79
CA LEU A 104 18.75 12.30 -7.44
C LEU A 104 17.51 12.37 -6.56
N CYS A 105 17.33 11.37 -5.71
CA CYS A 105 16.17 11.25 -4.83
C CYS A 105 16.50 10.52 -3.53
N GLY A 106 15.55 10.57 -2.59
CA GLY A 106 15.63 9.83 -1.35
C GLY A 106 15.97 10.72 -0.16
N LEU A 107 16.13 10.08 0.99
CA LEU A 107 16.36 10.79 2.25
C LEU A 107 17.70 11.54 2.27
N ALA A 108 18.73 11.01 1.61
CA ALA A 108 20.07 11.60 1.61
C ALA A 108 20.11 12.98 0.94
N THR A 109 19.31 13.19 -0.10
CA THR A 109 19.19 14.46 -0.81
C THR A 109 17.96 15.27 -0.40
N ALA A 110 17.05 14.67 0.37
CA ALA A 110 15.73 15.20 0.69
C ALA A 110 14.94 15.62 -0.57
N THR A 111 15.08 14.87 -1.66
CA THR A 111 14.41 15.15 -2.94
C THR A 111 13.49 14.02 -3.39
N THR A 112 12.43 14.36 -4.11
CA THR A 112 11.42 13.43 -4.65
C THR A 112 11.37 13.45 -6.17
N CYS A 113 11.06 12.29 -6.74
CA CYS A 113 10.77 12.12 -8.15
C CYS A 113 9.28 12.32 -8.47
N SER A 114 8.39 12.44 -7.49
CA SER A 114 6.94 12.43 -7.73
C SER A 114 6.41 13.71 -8.39
N VAL A 115 7.22 14.77 -8.48
CA VAL A 115 6.84 16.08 -9.05
C VAL A 115 8.01 16.68 -9.83
N GLY A 116 7.71 17.64 -10.71
CA GLY A 116 8.71 18.35 -11.50
C GLY A 116 9.13 17.56 -12.76
N PRO A 117 10.38 17.69 -13.23
CA PRO A 117 10.84 17.03 -14.47
C PRO A 117 10.73 15.50 -14.47
N TRP A 118 10.59 14.90 -13.29
CA TRP A 118 10.50 13.46 -13.08
C TRP A 118 9.11 12.99 -12.67
N GLU A 119 8.08 13.83 -12.76
CA GLU A 119 6.73 13.55 -12.28
C GLU A 119 6.26 12.12 -12.59
N GLY A 120 5.78 11.42 -11.54
CA GLY A 120 5.37 10.02 -11.63
C GLY A 120 6.50 8.99 -11.57
N ALA A 121 7.77 9.39 -11.57
CA ALA A 121 8.89 8.46 -11.45
C ALA A 121 9.03 7.88 -10.04
N CYS A 122 9.82 6.83 -9.98
CA CYS A 122 10.13 6.07 -8.79
C CYS A 122 11.52 6.42 -8.30
N CYS A 123 11.67 6.45 -6.97
CA CYS A 123 12.98 6.61 -6.36
C CYS A 123 13.55 5.22 -6.05
N SER A 124 14.57 4.79 -6.78
CA SER A 124 15.21 3.48 -6.57
C SER A 124 15.87 3.38 -5.21
N ASN A 125 16.22 2.15 -4.79
CA ASN A 125 17.01 1.91 -3.58
C ASN A 125 18.36 2.64 -3.57
N TYR A 126 18.87 3.00 -4.75
CA TYR A 126 20.14 3.67 -4.94
C TYR A 126 20.03 5.20 -4.93
N GLY A 127 18.83 5.77 -4.76
CA GLY A 127 18.62 7.21 -4.69
C GLY A 127 18.60 7.90 -6.06
N PHE A 128 18.14 7.19 -7.09
CA PHE A 128 17.95 7.74 -8.44
C PHE A 128 16.50 7.63 -8.90
N CYS A 129 16.03 8.66 -9.60
CA CYS A 129 14.72 8.70 -10.26
C CYS A 129 14.73 7.87 -11.54
N GLY A 130 13.66 7.13 -11.76
CA GLY A 130 13.46 6.36 -12.99
C GLY A 130 12.10 5.69 -13.04
N PHE A 131 11.76 5.14 -14.20
CA PHE A 131 10.40 4.68 -14.51
C PHE A 131 10.29 3.17 -14.76
N ASN A 132 11.39 2.43 -14.74
CA ASN A 132 11.38 0.99 -15.02
C ASN A 132 11.15 0.17 -13.74
N SER A 133 10.83 -1.11 -13.90
CA SER A 133 10.53 -2.02 -12.79
C SER A 133 11.65 -2.11 -11.75
N THR A 134 12.93 -2.01 -12.15
CA THR A 134 14.07 -2.01 -11.21
C THR A 134 14.07 -0.80 -10.29
N PHE A 135 13.54 0.34 -10.74
CA PHE A 135 13.41 1.55 -9.92
C PHE A 135 12.16 1.54 -9.06
N CYS A 136 11.08 0.94 -9.57
CA CYS A 136 9.74 1.14 -9.04
C CYS A 136 9.21 0.00 -8.19
N LEU A 137 9.70 -1.23 -8.39
CA LEU A 137 9.21 -2.36 -7.61
C LEU A 137 9.69 -2.23 -6.16
N LEU A 138 8.75 -2.38 -5.22
CA LEU A 138 9.08 -2.47 -3.80
C LEU A 138 10.06 -3.62 -3.50
N SER A 139 9.97 -4.73 -4.25
CA SER A 139 10.90 -5.85 -4.12
C SER A 139 12.34 -5.51 -4.53
N GLN A 140 12.53 -4.45 -5.31
CA GLN A 140 13.83 -3.91 -5.73
C GLN A 140 14.28 -2.72 -4.85
N GLY A 141 13.52 -2.40 -3.80
CA GLY A 141 13.85 -1.37 -2.82
C GLY A 141 13.46 0.05 -3.23
N CYS A 142 12.45 0.21 -4.09
CA CYS A 142 11.85 1.53 -4.34
C CYS A 142 11.47 2.23 -3.02
N GLN A 143 11.74 3.53 -2.92
CA GLN A 143 11.52 4.36 -1.73
C GLN A 143 10.18 5.12 -1.81
N PRO A 144 9.10 4.66 -1.14
CA PRO A 144 7.74 5.18 -1.37
C PRO A 144 7.51 6.61 -0.87
N ALA A 145 8.38 7.09 0.02
CA ALA A 145 8.32 8.48 0.50
C ALA A 145 8.90 9.48 -0.53
N PHE A 146 9.59 9.00 -1.57
CA PHE A 146 10.33 9.85 -2.51
C PHE A 146 9.98 9.57 -3.98
N GLY A 147 9.12 8.59 -4.28
CA GLY A 147 8.67 8.29 -5.63
C GLY A 147 7.47 7.35 -5.67
N SER A 148 6.94 7.12 -6.88
CA SER A 148 5.73 6.33 -7.12
C SER A 148 6.01 4.83 -7.22
N CYS A 149 6.18 4.17 -6.08
CA CYS A 149 6.50 2.74 -6.04
C CYS A 149 5.29 1.84 -6.37
N THR A 150 5.57 0.67 -6.95
CA THR A 150 4.58 -0.37 -7.29
C THR A 150 4.96 -1.73 -6.71
N GLN A 151 4.01 -2.66 -6.72
CA GLN A 151 4.23 -4.04 -6.30
C GLN A 151 3.54 -4.99 -7.27
N ILE A 152 4.17 -6.15 -7.52
CA ILE A 152 3.54 -7.21 -8.32
C ILE A 152 2.28 -7.69 -7.60
N SER A 153 1.17 -7.78 -8.33
CA SER A 153 -0.13 -8.13 -7.78
C SER A 153 -0.10 -9.50 -7.09
N PRO A 154 -0.37 -9.57 -5.77
CA PRO A 154 -0.37 -10.83 -5.03
C PRO A 154 -1.67 -11.63 -5.20
N PHE A 155 -2.78 -10.97 -5.50
CA PHE A 155 -4.13 -11.58 -5.56
C PHE A 155 -4.88 -11.25 -6.87
N GLY A 156 -4.16 -10.81 -7.90
CA GLY A 156 -4.73 -10.54 -9.21
C GLY A 156 -5.50 -9.22 -9.31
N THR A 157 -5.48 -8.36 -8.29
CA THR A 157 -5.97 -6.98 -8.36
C THR A 157 -4.87 -6.02 -8.80
N CYS A 158 -5.20 -5.01 -9.60
CA CYS A 158 -4.22 -4.07 -10.15
C CYS A 158 -4.79 -2.67 -10.32
N GLY A 159 -3.89 -1.69 -10.44
CA GLY A 159 -4.25 -0.30 -10.64
C GLY A 159 -5.05 0.30 -9.47
N GLY A 160 -5.68 1.44 -9.75
CA GLY A 160 -6.50 2.17 -8.78
C GLY A 160 -5.77 2.48 -7.47
N THR A 161 -6.40 2.15 -6.34
CA THR A 161 -5.87 2.47 -4.99
C THR A 161 -4.81 1.48 -4.49
N THR A 162 -4.54 0.41 -5.22
CA THR A 162 -3.64 -0.66 -4.76
C THR A 162 -2.17 -0.46 -5.16
N ASN A 163 -1.90 0.36 -6.19
CA ASN A 163 -0.60 0.48 -6.85
C ASN A 163 0.01 -0.87 -7.27
N TYR A 164 -0.83 -1.89 -7.46
CA TYR A 164 -0.40 -3.19 -7.94
C TYR A 164 -0.28 -3.21 -9.45
N VAL A 165 0.79 -3.85 -9.92
CA VAL A 165 1.06 -4.11 -11.33
C VAL A 165 0.88 -5.59 -11.63
N CYS A 166 0.41 -5.89 -12.83
CA CYS A 166 0.18 -7.26 -13.31
C CYS A 166 1.41 -7.89 -13.96
N THR A 167 2.36 -7.07 -14.36
CA THR A 167 3.57 -7.56 -15.03
C THR A 167 4.34 -8.46 -14.08
N ASP A 168 4.72 -9.63 -14.58
CA ASP A 168 5.30 -10.76 -13.83
C ASP A 168 4.39 -11.38 -12.75
N SER A 169 3.10 -11.01 -12.72
CA SER A 169 2.11 -11.66 -11.86
C SER A 169 1.64 -13.00 -12.45
N ALA A 170 1.38 -13.97 -11.57
CA ALA A 170 0.86 -15.29 -11.95
C ALA A 170 -0.54 -15.23 -12.61
N PHE A 171 -1.27 -14.14 -12.44
CA PHE A 171 -2.62 -13.97 -12.99
C PHE A 171 -2.62 -13.49 -14.45
N GLY A 172 -1.46 -13.08 -14.98
CA GLY A 172 -1.32 -12.55 -16.33
C GLY A 172 -0.85 -11.09 -16.32
N PRO A 173 -0.30 -10.58 -17.44
CA PRO A 173 0.46 -9.34 -17.44
C PRO A 173 -0.39 -8.08 -17.64
N CYS A 174 -1.65 -8.22 -18.03
CA CYS A 174 -2.49 -7.09 -18.40
C CYS A 174 -3.41 -6.69 -17.25
N CYS A 175 -3.52 -5.40 -16.99
CA CYS A 175 -4.50 -4.87 -16.04
C CYS A 175 -5.76 -4.43 -16.79
N SER A 176 -6.87 -5.11 -16.57
CA SER A 176 -8.18 -4.75 -17.14
C SER A 176 -8.65 -3.37 -16.69
N GLU A 177 -9.60 -2.80 -17.40
CA GLU A 177 -10.30 -1.57 -17.00
C GLU A 177 -10.84 -1.67 -15.56
N THR A 178 -11.31 -2.85 -15.16
CA THR A 178 -11.91 -3.10 -13.85
C THR A 178 -10.90 -3.39 -12.74
N GLY A 179 -9.59 -3.31 -13.00
CA GLY A 179 -8.56 -3.46 -11.96
C GLY A 179 -8.23 -4.91 -11.60
N TYR A 180 -8.33 -5.81 -12.58
CA TYR A 180 -7.91 -7.20 -12.44
C TYR A 180 -6.85 -7.59 -13.45
N CYS A 181 -5.92 -8.45 -13.04
CA CYS A 181 -4.88 -9.03 -13.88
C CYS A 181 -5.41 -10.20 -14.71
N GLY A 182 -4.94 -10.30 -15.95
CA GLY A 182 -5.29 -11.37 -16.86
C GLY A 182 -4.46 -11.34 -18.15
N SER A 183 -4.71 -12.32 -19.03
CA SER A 183 -3.99 -12.49 -20.30
C SER A 183 -4.90 -12.52 -21.53
N THR A 184 -6.23 -12.48 -21.36
CA THR A 184 -7.16 -12.55 -22.49
C THR A 184 -7.45 -11.15 -23.04
N PRO A 185 -8.06 -11.03 -24.24
CA PRO A 185 -8.43 -9.73 -24.80
C PRO A 185 -9.34 -8.87 -23.91
N SER A 186 -10.09 -9.45 -22.96
CA SER A 186 -10.88 -8.65 -22.01
C SER A 186 -10.02 -7.94 -20.96
N TYR A 187 -8.77 -8.36 -20.77
CA TYR A 187 -7.81 -7.75 -19.85
C TYR A 187 -6.79 -6.89 -20.58
N CYS A 188 -6.28 -7.38 -21.72
CA CYS A 188 -5.26 -6.72 -22.51
C CYS A 188 -5.82 -5.79 -23.60
N GLY A 189 -7.12 -5.85 -23.84
CA GLY A 189 -7.80 -5.15 -24.92
C GLY A 189 -8.07 -3.68 -24.61
N LEU A 190 -9.11 -3.15 -25.26
CA LEU A 190 -9.51 -1.75 -25.11
C LEU A 190 -9.68 -1.38 -23.63
N ARG A 191 -9.19 -0.20 -23.24
CA ARG A 191 -9.34 0.40 -21.89
C ARG A 191 -8.61 -0.34 -20.76
N CYS A 192 -7.65 -1.21 -21.08
CA CYS A 192 -6.68 -1.70 -20.10
C CYS A 192 -5.93 -0.55 -19.43
N GLN A 193 -5.55 -0.75 -18.17
CA GLN A 193 -4.81 0.21 -17.36
C GLN A 193 -3.32 0.08 -17.64
N GLY A 194 -2.81 0.83 -18.63
CA GLY A 194 -1.42 0.74 -19.09
C GLY A 194 -0.36 1.11 -18.05
N HIS A 195 -0.73 1.80 -16.96
CA HIS A 195 0.16 2.09 -15.83
C HIS A 195 0.30 0.90 -14.86
N ALA A 196 -0.60 -0.08 -14.95
CA ALA A 196 -0.69 -1.23 -14.06
C ALA A 196 -0.47 -2.57 -14.79
N GLY A 197 -0.25 -2.58 -16.11
CA GLY A 197 0.05 -3.78 -16.87
C GLY A 197 0.16 -3.53 -18.38
N LEU A 198 0.39 -4.60 -19.13
CA LEU A 198 0.48 -4.54 -20.59
C LEU A 198 -0.87 -4.24 -21.23
N CYS A 199 -0.87 -3.35 -22.22
CA CYS A 199 -1.98 -3.10 -23.12
C CYS A 199 -1.62 -3.57 -24.52
N LEU A 200 -2.43 -4.45 -25.10
CA LEU A 200 -2.13 -5.14 -26.36
C LEU A 200 -3.14 -4.81 -27.48
N ALA A 201 -4.16 -3.98 -27.23
CA ALA A 201 -5.05 -3.49 -28.27
C ALA A 201 -4.38 -2.43 -29.16
N PRO A 202 -4.19 -2.69 -30.48
CA PRO A 202 -3.66 -1.69 -31.40
C PRO A 202 -4.55 -0.46 -31.45
N SER A 203 -3.94 0.71 -31.52
CA SER A 203 -4.63 1.99 -31.60
C SER A 203 -5.48 2.07 -32.87
N ALA A 204 -6.77 2.33 -32.70
CA ALA A 204 -7.73 2.46 -33.80
C ALA A 204 -7.80 3.89 -34.38
N ASP A 205 -7.45 4.89 -33.58
CA ASP A 205 -7.53 6.32 -33.94
C ASP A 205 -6.15 6.98 -34.03
N GLY A 206 -5.08 6.22 -33.83
CA GLY A 206 -3.70 6.70 -33.84
C GLY A 206 -3.31 7.38 -32.53
N THR A 207 -4.16 7.41 -31.52
CA THR A 207 -3.78 7.89 -30.19
C THR A 207 -3.06 6.82 -29.38
N CYS A 208 -2.13 7.24 -28.55
CA CYS A 208 -1.42 6.39 -27.59
C CYS A 208 -1.22 7.14 -26.28
N GLY A 209 -0.71 6.44 -25.28
CA GLY A 209 -0.53 6.95 -23.93
C GLY A 209 -1.17 6.03 -22.89
N TRP A 210 -0.57 6.00 -21.69
CA TRP A 210 -0.95 5.07 -20.63
C TRP A 210 -2.38 5.31 -20.11
N GLU A 211 -2.88 6.55 -20.17
CA GLU A 211 -4.28 6.91 -19.81
C GLU A 211 -5.31 6.41 -20.83
N ARG A 212 -4.88 6.19 -22.08
CA ARG A 212 -5.77 5.82 -23.18
C ARG A 212 -5.90 4.31 -23.37
N GLY A 213 -4.94 3.53 -22.87
CA GLY A 213 -4.98 2.06 -22.90
C GLY A 213 -4.83 1.48 -24.31
N TYR A 214 -4.11 2.17 -25.21
CA TYR A 214 -3.81 1.70 -26.58
C TYR A 214 -2.32 1.46 -26.77
N THR A 215 -1.98 0.48 -27.61
CA THR A 215 -0.62 0.28 -28.12
C THR A 215 -0.48 0.77 -29.56
N CYS A 216 0.66 1.37 -29.90
CA CYS A 216 0.98 1.66 -31.30
C CYS A 216 1.41 0.40 -32.09
N LEU A 217 1.86 -0.65 -31.40
CA LEU A 217 2.28 -1.92 -32.00
C LEU A 217 1.10 -2.59 -32.71
N GLY A 218 1.31 -2.91 -33.99
CA GLY A 218 0.27 -3.51 -34.84
C GLY A 218 -0.82 -2.52 -35.29
N SER A 219 -0.67 -1.22 -35.03
CA SER A 219 -1.55 -0.19 -35.57
C SER A 219 -1.18 0.17 -37.02
N GLY A 220 -2.12 0.74 -37.77
CA GLY A 220 -1.85 1.25 -39.13
C GLY A 220 -1.03 2.55 -39.17
N PHE A 221 -0.79 3.18 -38.01
CA PHE A 221 -0.19 4.51 -37.91
C PHE A 221 1.33 4.46 -37.75
N GLY A 222 1.84 3.37 -37.17
CA GLY A 222 3.25 3.16 -36.87
C GLY A 222 3.44 2.73 -35.41
N GLU A 223 4.65 2.31 -35.10
CA GLU A 223 4.99 1.57 -33.88
C GLU A 223 5.41 2.47 -32.71
N CYS A 224 5.66 3.77 -32.96
CA CYS A 224 6.20 4.69 -31.98
C CYS A 224 5.12 5.61 -31.41
N CYS A 225 5.13 5.82 -30.10
CA CYS A 225 4.25 6.77 -29.44
C CYS A 225 5.00 8.07 -29.16
N SER A 226 4.63 9.14 -29.86
CA SER A 226 5.22 10.46 -29.64
C SER A 226 4.92 11.00 -28.23
N GLY A 227 5.70 12.01 -27.79
CA GLY A 227 5.42 12.71 -26.54
C GLY A 227 4.06 13.41 -26.49
N SER A 228 3.45 13.63 -27.66
CA SER A 228 2.11 14.19 -27.82
C SER A 228 1.00 13.13 -27.78
N GLY A 229 1.31 11.86 -27.53
CA GLY A 229 0.31 10.78 -27.44
C GLY A 229 -0.27 10.36 -28.78
N TRP A 230 0.55 10.37 -29.84
CA TRP A 230 0.18 9.91 -31.18
C TRP A 230 1.13 8.84 -31.72
N CYS A 231 0.56 7.83 -32.37
CA CYS A 231 1.26 6.76 -33.05
C CYS A 231 1.84 7.22 -34.38
N GLY A 232 3.08 6.81 -34.67
CA GLY A 232 3.74 7.12 -35.93
C GLY A 232 5.02 6.33 -36.14
N LYS A 233 5.68 6.61 -37.27
CA LYS A 233 6.93 5.95 -37.70
C LYS A 233 8.06 6.92 -38.04
N SER A 234 7.82 8.23 -37.95
CA SER A 234 8.81 9.25 -38.26
C SER A 234 9.68 9.56 -37.04
N ALA A 235 10.82 10.25 -37.25
CA ALA A 235 11.65 10.73 -36.17
C ALA A 235 10.89 11.59 -35.14
N ALA A 236 9.87 12.33 -35.57
CA ALA A 236 9.01 13.10 -34.67
C ALA A 236 8.19 12.22 -33.69
N HIS A 237 8.03 10.93 -33.98
CA HIS A 237 7.31 9.98 -33.13
C HIS A 237 8.25 9.07 -32.37
N CYS A 238 9.34 8.64 -33.01
CA CYS A 238 10.24 7.62 -32.46
C CYS A 238 11.48 8.18 -31.74
N SER A 239 11.73 9.49 -31.81
CA SER A 239 12.88 10.12 -31.16
C SER A 239 12.61 10.39 -29.68
N VAL A 240 13.53 9.97 -28.81
CA VAL A 240 13.49 10.32 -27.38
C VAL A 240 13.51 11.84 -27.21
N LYS A 241 14.27 12.57 -28.05
CA LYS A 241 14.29 14.04 -28.07
C LYS A 241 12.94 14.66 -28.44
N ALA A 242 12.13 13.99 -29.25
CA ALA A 242 10.76 14.41 -29.57
C ALA A 242 9.76 14.03 -28.46
N GLY A 243 10.25 13.53 -27.33
CA GLY A 243 9.45 13.10 -26.20
C GLY A 243 8.80 11.74 -26.40
N CYS A 244 9.29 10.91 -27.33
CA CYS A 244 8.78 9.55 -27.53
C CYS A 244 8.64 8.85 -26.16
N GLN A 245 7.44 8.36 -25.89
CA GLN A 245 7.11 7.74 -24.62
C GLN A 245 7.46 6.26 -24.72
N GLU A 246 8.61 5.87 -24.14
CA GLU A 246 8.78 4.48 -23.73
C GLU A 246 7.81 4.25 -22.57
N GLY A 247 6.95 3.23 -22.67
CA GLY A 247 5.92 3.05 -21.66
C GLY A 247 6.53 2.87 -20.27
N SER A 248 6.00 3.63 -19.31
CA SER A 248 6.43 3.50 -17.93
C SER A 248 5.99 2.17 -17.33
N LEU A 249 6.88 1.65 -16.48
CA LEU A 249 6.73 0.57 -15.53
C LEU A 249 6.47 -0.84 -16.00
N SER A 250 5.75 -1.05 -17.09
CA SER A 250 5.66 -2.37 -17.72
C SER A 250 4.74 -2.37 -18.93
N ASN A 251 4.76 -1.30 -19.71
CA ASN A 251 4.13 -1.31 -21.01
C ASN A 251 5.11 -0.88 -22.10
N PRO A 252 6.15 -1.72 -22.38
CA PRO A 252 7.02 -1.52 -23.54
C PRO A 252 6.25 -1.46 -24.88
N HIS A 253 4.94 -1.68 -24.87
CA HIS A 253 4.07 -1.65 -26.04
C HIS A 253 3.31 -0.34 -26.21
N LEU A 254 3.45 0.69 -25.36
CA LEU A 254 2.86 2.00 -25.67
C LEU A 254 3.40 2.56 -27.01
N GLY A 255 4.68 2.32 -27.27
CA GLY A 255 5.33 2.45 -28.57
C GLY A 255 6.84 2.20 -28.44
N VAL A 256 7.54 2.03 -29.56
CA VAL A 256 8.99 1.81 -29.60
C VAL A 256 9.71 3.15 -29.80
N CYS A 257 10.63 3.52 -28.91
CA CYS A 257 11.51 4.69 -29.09
C CYS A 257 12.88 4.24 -29.58
N ASN A 258 12.98 4.00 -30.88
CA ASN A 258 14.17 3.43 -31.51
C ASN A 258 15.10 4.48 -32.15
N LEU A 259 14.82 5.77 -31.99
CA LEU A 259 15.65 6.85 -32.50
C LEU A 259 16.16 7.74 -31.35
N PRO A 260 17.43 8.19 -31.42
CA PRO A 260 17.95 9.16 -30.46
C PRO A 260 17.20 10.50 -30.53
#